data_AF-A0A497GF41-F1
#
_entry.id   AF-A0A497GF41-F1
#
_cell.length_a   1.000
_cell.length_b   1.000
_cell.length_c   1.000
_cell.angle_alpha   90.00
_cell.angle_beta   90.00
_cell.angle_gamma   90.00
#
_symmetry.space_group_name_H-M   'P 1'
#
loop_
_entity.id
_entity.type
_entity.pdbx_description
1 polymer ?
#
loop_
_entity_poly.entity_id
_entity_poly.type
_entity_poly.pdbx_seq_one_letter_code
_entity_poly.pdbx_strand_id
1 'polypeptide(L)'
;MPWIGVAEAVSEEEAREAMESVGLLLKKVVGTIEVRTERGWIRFRVYEVEGGVEGVAEILAPRVGAPVFESGRHLILGEASARLWDEGAKVVFPDGVSEVVAIFTFDGFLDVRMPTSNVRGLKATMVIGGKIYELPLKLSDLIEVYSMGKRALEKVEKAASVYGLEKVISKEALEELRRRREKRIRVEVDYETGFVLILEGGRIRTAPLRSFFLDLIYEGRVEKAKEIFERAPEQVRRELLEALKEDYEASKAMGLKGRQRAIERAAKELGLAEELGLRGDSSCPSA
;
A
#
# COMPACT_ATOMS: atom_id res chain seq x y z
N MET A 1 -18.67 -8.48 -16.78
CA MET A 1 -19.85 -7.86 -17.44
C MET A 1 -19.36 -7.14 -18.68
N PRO A 2 -20.18 -7.03 -19.74
CA PRO A 2 -19.73 -6.39 -20.97
C PRO A 2 -19.70 -4.87 -20.81
N TRP A 3 -18.68 -4.25 -21.37
CA TRP A 3 -18.45 -2.81 -21.35
C TRP A 3 -18.31 -2.28 -22.77
N ILE A 4 -18.84 -1.07 -22.98
CA ILE A 4 -18.56 -0.23 -24.13
C ILE A 4 -17.87 1.03 -23.62
N GLY A 5 -16.76 1.41 -24.23
CA GLY A 5 -16.12 2.68 -23.98
C GLY A 5 -16.20 3.57 -25.20
N VAL A 6 -16.69 4.80 -25.05
CA VAL A 6 -16.71 5.80 -26.13
C VAL A 6 -15.74 6.90 -25.77
N ALA A 7 -14.94 7.38 -26.72
CA ALA A 7 -13.98 8.45 -26.48
C ALA A 7 -14.67 9.65 -25.80
N GLU A 8 -14.01 10.24 -24.80
CA GLU A 8 -14.60 11.28 -23.93
C GLU A 8 -15.08 12.54 -24.69
N ALA A 9 -14.52 12.78 -25.88
CA ALA A 9 -14.91 13.85 -26.78
C ALA A 9 -16.36 13.75 -27.31
N VAL A 10 -16.95 12.55 -27.30
CA VAL A 10 -18.34 12.32 -27.69
C VAL A 10 -19.27 12.65 -26.50
N SER A 11 -20.38 13.35 -26.79
CA SER A 11 -21.37 13.69 -25.77
C SER A 11 -22.03 12.42 -25.20
N GLU A 12 -22.54 12.50 -23.96
CA GLU A 12 -23.17 11.33 -23.33
C GLU A 12 -24.47 10.95 -24.05
N GLU A 13 -25.22 11.94 -24.51
CA GLU A 13 -26.45 11.78 -25.29
C GLU A 13 -26.17 11.06 -26.61
N GLU A 14 -25.17 11.52 -27.37
CA GLU A 14 -24.81 10.91 -28.65
C GLU A 14 -24.30 9.47 -28.47
N ALA A 15 -23.46 9.23 -27.46
CA ALA A 15 -22.98 7.88 -27.15
C ALA A 15 -24.14 6.94 -26.79
N ARG A 16 -25.10 7.43 -26.01
CA ARG A 16 -26.28 6.67 -25.59
C ARG A 16 -27.18 6.32 -26.77
N GLU A 17 -27.53 7.29 -27.61
CA GLU A 17 -28.35 7.06 -28.80
C GLU A 17 -27.66 6.06 -29.75
N ALA A 18 -26.35 6.18 -29.92
CA ALA A 18 -25.58 5.25 -30.75
C ALA A 18 -25.65 3.81 -30.20
N MET A 19 -25.46 3.61 -28.90
CA MET A 19 -25.55 2.29 -28.26
C MET A 19 -26.97 1.70 -28.29
N GLU A 20 -28.01 2.49 -28.00
CA GLU A 20 -29.40 2.02 -28.04
C GLU A 20 -29.81 1.62 -29.47
N SER A 21 -29.30 2.31 -30.49
CA SER A 21 -29.60 2.01 -31.89
C SER A 21 -29.05 0.66 -32.39
N VAL A 22 -28.04 0.11 -31.72
CA VAL A 22 -27.49 -1.23 -32.01
C VAL A 22 -28.07 -2.30 -31.08
N GLY A 23 -29.12 -1.97 -30.31
CA GLY A 23 -29.85 -2.90 -29.46
C GLY A 23 -29.21 -3.14 -28.09
N LEU A 24 -28.26 -2.30 -27.66
CA LEU A 24 -27.71 -2.38 -26.30
C LEU A 24 -28.56 -1.61 -25.30
N LEU A 25 -28.75 -2.19 -24.12
CA LEU A 25 -29.40 -1.51 -22.99
C LEU A 25 -28.34 -0.97 -22.04
N LEU A 26 -28.31 0.35 -21.86
CA LEU A 26 -27.37 0.98 -20.95
C LEU A 26 -27.79 0.77 -19.49
N LYS A 27 -26.92 0.14 -18.68
CA LYS A 27 -27.18 -0.07 -17.25
C LYS A 27 -26.66 1.03 -16.36
N LYS A 28 -25.38 1.36 -16.52
CA LYS A 28 -24.72 2.39 -15.72
C LYS A 28 -23.52 2.97 -16.42
N VAL A 29 -23.22 4.23 -16.11
CA VAL A 29 -21.93 4.85 -16.40
C VAL A 29 -20.95 4.40 -15.32
N VAL A 30 -19.85 3.76 -15.72
CA VAL A 30 -18.80 3.27 -14.81
C VAL A 30 -17.84 4.39 -14.44
N GLY A 31 -17.57 5.30 -15.36
CA GLY A 31 -16.64 6.42 -15.21
C GLY A 31 -15.72 6.56 -16.42
N THR A 32 -14.61 7.29 -16.27
CA THR A 32 -13.63 7.48 -17.34
C THR A 32 -12.39 6.61 -17.09
N ILE A 33 -11.88 5.96 -18.14
CA ILE A 33 -10.61 5.23 -18.12
C ILE A 33 -9.70 5.72 -19.23
N GLU A 34 -8.39 5.54 -19.07
CA GLU A 34 -7.41 5.74 -20.15
C GLU A 34 -6.90 4.38 -20.62
N VAL A 35 -6.97 4.10 -21.92
CA VAL A 35 -6.41 2.88 -22.52
C VAL A 35 -5.23 3.26 -23.39
N ARG A 36 -4.12 2.54 -23.24
CA ARG A 36 -2.91 2.69 -24.05
C ARG A 36 -3.08 1.90 -25.34
N THR A 37 -3.08 2.63 -26.44
CA THR A 37 -3.20 2.14 -27.82
C THR A 37 -1.90 2.40 -28.58
N GLU A 38 -1.77 1.86 -29.79
CA GLU A 38 -0.66 2.22 -30.68
C GLU A 38 -0.67 3.72 -31.04
N ARG A 39 -1.85 4.36 -31.00
CA ARG A 39 -2.02 5.80 -31.22
C ARG A 39 -1.88 6.65 -29.94
N GLY A 40 -1.42 6.05 -28.84
CA GLY A 40 -1.19 6.73 -27.55
C GLY A 40 -2.29 6.44 -26.52
N TRP A 41 -2.36 7.28 -25.49
CA TRP A 41 -3.37 7.15 -24.44
C TRP A 41 -4.67 7.80 -24.86
N ILE A 42 -5.76 7.04 -24.84
CA ILE A 42 -7.09 7.53 -25.21
C ILE A 42 -8.02 7.42 -24.00
N ARG A 43 -8.73 8.51 -23.72
CA ARG A 43 -9.74 8.59 -22.66
C ARG A 43 -11.09 8.13 -23.17
N PHE A 44 -11.69 7.20 -22.45
CA PHE A 44 -13.01 6.65 -22.75
C PHE A 44 -13.95 6.82 -21.57
N ARG A 45 -15.17 7.28 -21.84
CA ARG A 45 -16.31 7.12 -20.92
C ARG A 45 -16.82 5.70 -21.06
N VAL A 46 -16.83 4.96 -19.95
CA VAL A 46 -17.13 3.53 -19.90
C VAL A 46 -18.55 3.31 -19.43
N TYR A 47 -19.25 2.48 -20.16
CA TYR A 47 -20.63 2.13 -19.96
C TYR A 47 -20.75 0.64 -19.74
N GLU A 48 -21.45 0.26 -18.68
CA GLU A 48 -21.91 -1.11 -18.51
C GLU A 48 -23.23 -1.28 -19.26
N VAL A 49 -23.30 -2.31 -20.09
CA VAL A 49 -24.44 -2.55 -20.98
C VAL A 49 -24.97 -3.96 -20.80
N GLU A 50 -26.20 -4.21 -21.24
CA GLU A 50 -26.75 -5.54 -21.50
C GLU A 50 -26.87 -5.79 -23.00
N GLY A 51 -26.56 -7.02 -23.41
CA GLY A 51 -26.54 -7.45 -24.81
C GLY A 51 -25.19 -8.07 -25.20
N GLY A 52 -25.15 -8.65 -26.40
CA GLY A 52 -23.90 -9.09 -27.02
C GLY A 52 -23.13 -7.87 -27.51
N VAL A 53 -21.88 -7.71 -27.06
CA VAL A 53 -21.04 -6.56 -27.42
C VAL A 53 -19.98 -6.90 -28.49
N GLU A 54 -19.92 -8.14 -28.94
CA GLU A 54 -18.95 -8.56 -29.96
C GLU A 54 -19.23 -7.90 -31.30
N GLY A 55 -18.24 -7.17 -31.82
CA GLY A 55 -18.33 -6.43 -33.09
C GLY A 55 -19.07 -5.10 -33.00
N VAL A 56 -19.60 -4.71 -31.84
CA VAL A 56 -20.32 -3.44 -31.66
C VAL A 56 -19.40 -2.24 -31.87
N ALA A 57 -18.16 -2.30 -31.41
CA ALA A 57 -17.21 -1.19 -31.55
C ALA A 57 -16.94 -0.85 -33.02
N GLU A 58 -16.98 -1.84 -33.93
CA GLU A 58 -16.82 -1.62 -35.38
C GLU A 58 -17.99 -0.86 -36.00
N ILE A 59 -19.19 -1.03 -35.46
CA ILE A 59 -20.39 -0.32 -35.91
C ILE A 59 -20.41 1.10 -35.34
N LEU A 60 -20.04 1.26 -34.06
CA LEU A 60 -20.16 2.52 -33.36
C LEU A 60 -19.04 3.51 -33.70
N ALA A 61 -17.79 3.07 -33.80
CA ALA A 61 -16.64 3.96 -34.03
C ALA A 61 -16.79 4.88 -35.27
N PRO A 62 -17.15 4.40 -36.48
CA PRO A 62 -17.39 5.27 -37.62
C PRO A 62 -18.64 6.13 -37.46
N ARG A 63 -19.66 5.64 -36.73
CA ARG A 63 -20.93 6.35 -36.54
C ARG A 63 -20.80 7.58 -35.64
N VAL A 64 -20.04 7.48 -34.55
CA VAL A 64 -19.77 8.61 -33.65
C VAL A 64 -18.52 9.40 -34.05
N GLY A 65 -17.84 8.99 -35.14
CA GLY A 65 -16.62 9.65 -35.61
C GLY A 65 -15.47 9.65 -34.61
N ALA A 66 -15.46 8.74 -33.63
CA ALA A 66 -14.48 8.70 -32.56
C ALA A 66 -14.11 7.25 -32.17
N PRO A 67 -12.95 7.03 -31.52
CA PRO A 67 -12.58 5.71 -31.04
C PRO A 67 -13.62 5.14 -30.06
N VAL A 68 -13.93 3.86 -30.22
CA VAL A 68 -14.83 3.09 -29.34
C VAL A 68 -14.14 1.80 -28.97
N PHE A 69 -14.33 1.30 -27.75
CA PHE A 69 -13.94 -0.06 -27.40
C PHE A 69 -15.12 -0.90 -26.93
N GLU A 70 -14.99 -2.20 -27.13
CA GLU A 70 -15.83 -3.22 -26.52
C GLU A 70 -14.97 -4.14 -25.63
N SER A 71 -15.53 -4.60 -24.52
CA SER A 71 -14.88 -5.55 -23.60
C SER A 71 -15.94 -6.53 -23.10
N GLY A 72 -15.68 -7.83 -23.16
CA GLY A 72 -16.64 -8.85 -22.81
C GLY A 72 -16.02 -10.23 -22.71
N ARG A 73 -16.85 -11.27 -22.52
CA ARG A 73 -16.37 -12.66 -22.40
C ARG A 73 -15.70 -13.18 -23.68
N HIS A 74 -16.02 -12.58 -24.83
CA HIS A 74 -15.42 -12.89 -26.11
C HIS A 74 -13.95 -12.42 -26.22
N LEU A 75 -13.51 -11.54 -25.31
CA LEU A 75 -12.14 -11.00 -25.27
C LEU A 75 -11.37 -11.54 -24.05
N ILE A 76 -11.45 -12.84 -23.81
CA ILE A 76 -10.54 -13.53 -22.89
C ILE A 76 -9.29 -13.89 -23.68
N LEU A 77 -8.14 -13.38 -23.22
CA LEU A 77 -6.83 -13.59 -23.82
C LEU A 77 -6.06 -14.60 -22.97
N GLY A 78 -5.60 -15.67 -23.60
CA GLY A 78 -4.90 -16.78 -22.94
C GLY A 78 -5.83 -17.91 -22.49
N GLU A 79 -5.30 -18.80 -21.67
CA GLU A 79 -5.99 -20.02 -21.26
C GLU A 79 -6.64 -19.89 -19.88
N ALA A 80 -7.97 -19.79 -19.84
CA ALA A 80 -8.72 -19.77 -18.57
C ALA A 80 -8.47 -21.05 -17.72
N SER A 81 -8.14 -22.18 -18.36
CA SER A 81 -7.77 -23.45 -17.71
C SER A 81 -6.51 -23.32 -16.85
N ALA A 82 -5.59 -22.42 -17.20
CA ALA A 82 -4.38 -22.15 -16.41
C ALA A 82 -4.68 -21.35 -15.13
N ARG A 83 -5.95 -20.97 -14.90
CA ARG A 83 -6.40 -20.07 -13.83
C ARG A 83 -5.71 -18.70 -13.86
N LEU A 84 -5.14 -18.32 -15.00
CA LEU A 84 -4.50 -17.03 -15.22
C LEU A 84 -4.79 -16.62 -16.66
N TRP A 85 -5.50 -15.51 -16.84
CA TRP A 85 -5.83 -14.99 -18.17
C TRP A 85 -5.95 -13.47 -18.12
N ASP A 86 -5.87 -12.85 -19.29
CA ASP A 86 -6.15 -11.43 -19.42
C ASP A 86 -7.56 -11.21 -19.99
N GLU A 87 -8.23 -10.16 -19.53
CA GLU A 87 -9.44 -9.65 -20.15
C GLU A 87 -9.05 -8.46 -21.04
N GLY A 88 -9.45 -8.51 -22.30
CA GLY A 88 -9.14 -7.52 -23.31
C GLY A 88 -10.27 -6.53 -23.57
N ALA A 89 -9.88 -5.37 -24.08
CA ALA A 89 -10.76 -4.43 -24.76
C ALA A 89 -10.32 -4.35 -26.22
N LYS A 90 -11.24 -4.57 -27.16
CA LYS A 90 -11.02 -4.31 -28.57
C LYS A 90 -11.34 -2.86 -28.84
N VAL A 91 -10.32 -2.06 -29.13
CA VAL A 91 -10.44 -0.65 -29.51
C VAL A 91 -10.56 -0.57 -31.02
N VAL A 92 -11.54 0.17 -31.52
CA VAL A 92 -11.77 0.42 -32.94
C VAL A 92 -11.76 1.92 -33.19
N PHE A 93 -11.01 2.33 -34.21
CA PHE A 93 -10.87 3.70 -34.64
C PHE A 93 -11.88 4.05 -35.74
N PRO A 94 -12.18 5.34 -35.97
CA PRO A 94 -13.15 5.77 -37.00
C PRO A 94 -12.78 5.38 -38.42
N ASP A 95 -11.50 5.12 -38.67
CA ASP A 95 -10.96 4.66 -39.96
C ASP A 95 -11.06 3.13 -40.14
N GLY A 96 -11.65 2.42 -39.18
CA GLY A 96 -11.85 0.96 -39.20
C GLY A 96 -10.64 0.16 -38.71
N VAL A 97 -9.51 0.81 -38.40
CA VAL A 97 -8.38 0.11 -37.75
C VAL A 97 -8.80 -0.33 -36.36
N SER A 98 -8.36 -1.51 -35.93
CA SER A 98 -8.65 -2.01 -34.58
C SER A 98 -7.46 -2.71 -33.95
N GLU A 99 -7.43 -2.71 -32.63
CA GLU A 99 -6.43 -3.40 -31.82
C GLU A 99 -7.08 -3.97 -30.55
N VAL A 100 -6.49 -5.04 -29.99
CA VAL A 100 -6.95 -5.63 -28.73
C VAL A 100 -5.93 -5.36 -27.65
N VAL A 101 -6.38 -4.70 -26.57
CA VAL A 101 -5.54 -4.28 -25.45
C VAL A 101 -5.97 -5.03 -24.19
N ALA A 102 -5.05 -5.74 -23.54
CA ALA A 102 -5.30 -6.34 -22.24
C ALA A 102 -5.54 -5.24 -21.18
N ILE A 103 -6.71 -5.24 -20.55
CA ILE A 103 -7.11 -4.24 -19.54
C ILE A 103 -7.12 -4.79 -18.11
N PHE A 104 -7.36 -6.09 -17.93
CA PHE A 104 -7.20 -6.76 -16.64
C PHE A 104 -6.41 -8.05 -16.80
N THR A 105 -5.69 -8.42 -15.76
CA THR A 105 -5.19 -9.76 -15.52
C THR A 105 -6.02 -10.37 -14.40
N PHE A 106 -6.60 -11.55 -14.65
CA PHE A 106 -7.31 -12.33 -13.66
C PHE A 106 -6.41 -13.48 -13.17
N ASP A 107 -6.10 -13.48 -11.89
CA ASP A 107 -5.43 -14.56 -11.18
C ASP A 107 -6.45 -15.34 -10.36
N GLY A 108 -6.82 -16.52 -10.87
CA GLY A 108 -7.75 -17.43 -10.25
C GLY A 108 -7.18 -18.26 -9.10
N PHE A 109 -5.87 -18.22 -8.81
CA PHE A 109 -5.32 -18.81 -7.59
C PHE A 109 -5.58 -17.91 -6.38
N LEU A 110 -5.52 -16.61 -6.60
CA LEU A 110 -5.76 -15.58 -5.58
C LEU A 110 -7.15 -14.94 -5.70
N ASP A 111 -7.93 -15.31 -6.71
CA ASP A 111 -9.19 -14.65 -7.11
C ASP A 111 -9.05 -13.13 -7.14
N VAL A 112 -7.96 -12.66 -7.76
CA VAL A 112 -7.61 -11.25 -7.91
C VAL A 112 -7.80 -10.85 -9.36
N ARG A 113 -8.40 -9.69 -9.59
CA ARG A 113 -8.52 -9.02 -10.89
C ARG A 113 -7.75 -7.71 -10.84
N MET A 114 -6.55 -7.68 -11.43
CA MET A 114 -5.65 -6.53 -11.43
C MET A 114 -5.70 -5.79 -12.77
N PRO A 115 -5.85 -4.45 -12.81
CA PRO A 115 -5.63 -3.68 -14.03
C PRO A 115 -4.21 -3.85 -14.55
N THR A 116 -4.05 -3.92 -15.87
CA THR A 116 -2.73 -4.00 -16.51
C THR A 116 -2.04 -2.65 -16.56
N SER A 117 -0.79 -2.60 -16.99
CA SER A 117 -0.09 -1.34 -17.25
C SER A 117 -0.65 -0.56 -18.45
N ASN A 118 -1.55 -1.16 -19.24
CA ASN A 118 -2.14 -0.54 -20.43
C ASN A 118 -3.39 0.27 -20.12
N VAL A 119 -3.82 0.33 -18.85
CA VAL A 119 -5.04 1.04 -18.47
C VAL A 119 -4.85 1.86 -17.20
N ARG A 120 -5.52 3.00 -17.12
CA ARG A 120 -5.61 3.85 -15.93
C ARG A 120 -7.07 4.14 -15.60
N GLY A 121 -7.37 4.35 -14.32
CA GLY A 121 -8.73 4.62 -13.85
C GLY A 121 -9.56 3.38 -13.53
N LEU A 122 -9.05 2.17 -13.80
CA LEU A 122 -9.67 0.93 -13.36
C LEU A 122 -9.19 0.53 -11.96
N LYS A 123 -10.11 0.05 -11.14
CA LYS A 123 -9.82 -0.47 -9.80
C LYS A 123 -9.56 -1.96 -9.85
N ALA A 124 -8.58 -2.41 -9.09
CA ALA A 124 -8.36 -3.82 -8.82
C ALA A 124 -9.41 -4.36 -7.86
N THR A 125 -9.72 -5.65 -7.97
CA THR A 125 -10.62 -6.32 -7.04
C THR A 125 -10.08 -7.68 -6.61
N MET A 126 -10.52 -8.16 -5.45
CA MET A 126 -10.21 -9.50 -4.94
C MET A 126 -11.47 -10.12 -4.34
N VAL A 127 -11.67 -11.42 -4.57
CA VAL A 127 -12.78 -12.17 -3.97
C VAL A 127 -12.30 -12.89 -2.72
N ILE A 128 -12.91 -12.63 -1.56
CA ILE A 128 -12.59 -13.30 -0.29
C ILE A 128 -13.88 -13.80 0.34
N GLY A 129 -13.98 -15.10 0.63
CA GLY A 129 -15.19 -15.68 1.23
C GLY A 129 -16.46 -15.49 0.41
N GLY A 130 -16.34 -15.35 -0.93
CA GLY A 130 -17.45 -15.08 -1.84
C GLY A 130 -17.85 -13.60 -1.94
N LYS A 131 -17.21 -12.70 -1.19
CA LYS A 131 -17.41 -11.24 -1.30
C LYS A 131 -16.33 -10.60 -2.17
N ILE A 132 -16.72 -9.59 -2.95
CA ILE A 132 -15.81 -8.81 -3.80
C ILE A 132 -15.35 -7.58 -3.03
N TYR A 133 -14.03 -7.41 -2.92
CA TYR A 133 -13.39 -6.24 -2.32
C TYR A 133 -12.69 -5.43 -3.39
N GLU A 134 -12.83 -4.11 -3.34
CA GLU A 134 -11.99 -3.19 -4.12
C GLU A 134 -10.61 -3.09 -3.47
N LEU A 135 -9.55 -3.08 -4.28
CA LEU A 135 -8.18 -2.89 -3.83
C LEU A 135 -7.71 -1.46 -4.08
N PRO A 136 -6.89 -0.90 -3.19
CA PRO A 136 -6.33 -1.53 -1.98
C PRO A 136 -7.35 -1.65 -0.83
N LEU A 137 -7.26 -2.73 -0.05
CA LEU A 137 -8.14 -3.03 1.09
C LEU A 137 -7.99 -1.97 2.18
N LYS A 138 -9.14 -1.50 2.69
CA LYS A 138 -9.21 -0.60 3.84
C LYS A 138 -9.13 -1.38 5.15
N LEU A 139 -8.94 -0.65 6.25
CA LEU A 139 -8.91 -1.26 7.59
C LEU A 139 -10.22 -2.00 7.92
N SER A 140 -11.37 -1.46 7.52
CA SER A 140 -12.69 -2.12 7.68
C SER A 140 -12.69 -3.50 7.02
N ASP A 141 -12.14 -3.57 5.81
CA ASP A 141 -12.12 -4.78 5.00
C ASP A 141 -11.18 -5.80 5.63
N LEU A 142 -10.02 -5.37 6.12
CA LEU A 142 -9.09 -6.25 6.84
C LEU A 142 -9.68 -6.81 8.15
N ILE A 143 -10.45 -6.02 8.90
CA ILE A 143 -11.13 -6.49 10.10
C ILE A 143 -12.17 -7.56 9.74
N GLU A 144 -12.92 -7.33 8.66
CA GLU A 144 -13.89 -8.30 8.16
C GLU A 144 -13.19 -9.60 7.71
N VAL A 145 -12.14 -9.49 6.90
CA VAL A 145 -11.33 -10.63 6.45
C VAL A 145 -10.75 -11.40 7.63
N TYR A 146 -10.26 -10.71 8.66
CA TYR A 146 -9.76 -11.34 9.87
C TYR A 146 -10.86 -12.15 10.59
N SER A 147 -12.09 -11.65 10.62
CA SER A 147 -13.23 -12.35 11.23
C SER A 147 -13.65 -13.63 10.47
N MET A 148 -13.34 -13.71 9.17
CA MET A 148 -13.55 -14.91 8.35
C MET A 148 -12.55 -16.04 8.63
N GLY A 149 -11.51 -15.77 9.43
CA GLY A 149 -10.53 -16.75 9.89
C GLY A 149 -9.24 -16.81 9.06
N LYS A 150 -8.32 -17.65 9.53
CA LYS A 150 -6.91 -17.67 9.10
C LYS A 150 -6.72 -17.82 7.58
N ARG A 151 -7.52 -18.67 6.93
CA ARG A 151 -7.43 -18.94 5.49
C ARG A 151 -7.71 -17.71 4.63
N ALA A 152 -8.62 -16.83 5.08
CA ALA A 152 -8.93 -15.58 4.39
C ALA A 152 -7.77 -14.59 4.51
N LEU A 153 -7.15 -14.51 5.69
CA LEU A 153 -5.97 -13.67 5.91
C LEU A 153 -4.74 -14.14 5.11
N GLU A 154 -4.46 -15.45 5.11
CA GLU A 154 -3.35 -16.04 4.34
C GLU A 154 -3.48 -15.72 2.84
N LYS A 155 -4.71 -15.61 2.32
CA LYS A 155 -4.96 -15.23 0.92
C LYS A 155 -4.54 -13.78 0.65
N VAL A 156 -4.88 -12.85 1.54
CA VAL A 156 -4.47 -11.44 1.45
C VAL A 156 -2.94 -11.32 1.53
N GLU A 157 -2.30 -12.06 2.44
CA GLU A 157 -0.84 -12.08 2.58
C GLU A 157 -0.14 -12.57 1.31
N LYS A 158 -0.66 -13.64 0.69
CA LYS A 158 -0.14 -14.14 -0.59
C LYS A 158 -0.32 -13.11 -1.71
N ALA A 159 -1.50 -12.48 -1.81
CA ALA A 159 -1.74 -11.43 -2.80
C ALA A 159 -0.78 -10.24 -2.61
N ALA A 160 -0.57 -9.80 -1.37
CA ALA A 160 0.38 -8.73 -1.06
C ALA A 160 1.83 -9.10 -1.41
N SER A 161 2.20 -10.38 -1.27
CA SER A 161 3.54 -10.88 -1.63
C SER A 161 3.77 -10.89 -3.14
N VAL A 162 2.74 -11.20 -3.94
CA VAL A 162 2.82 -11.28 -5.41
C VAL A 162 2.71 -9.89 -6.06
N TYR A 163 1.70 -9.11 -5.66
CA TYR A 163 1.38 -7.84 -6.32
C TYR A 163 1.97 -6.60 -5.64
N GLY A 164 2.54 -6.78 -4.45
CA GLY A 164 3.07 -5.70 -3.63
C GLY A 164 2.07 -5.22 -2.59
N LEU A 165 2.59 -4.94 -1.39
CA LEU A 165 1.80 -4.59 -0.21
C LEU A 165 0.89 -3.37 -0.44
N GLU A 166 1.42 -2.31 -1.06
CA GLU A 166 0.69 -1.05 -1.27
C GLU A 166 -0.44 -1.16 -2.30
N LYS A 167 -0.40 -2.16 -3.19
CA LYS A 167 -1.48 -2.41 -4.16
C LYS A 167 -2.64 -3.19 -3.55
N VAL A 168 -2.36 -3.96 -2.49
CA VAL A 168 -3.33 -4.85 -1.85
C VAL A 168 -3.90 -4.26 -0.57
N ILE A 169 -3.11 -3.52 0.20
CA ILE A 169 -3.52 -2.92 1.47
C ILE A 169 -3.28 -1.41 1.43
N SER A 170 -4.27 -0.63 1.86
CA SER A 170 -4.20 0.82 1.83
C SER A 170 -3.15 1.34 2.80
N LYS A 171 -2.52 2.48 2.47
CA LYS A 171 -1.48 3.09 3.32
C LYS A 171 -2.02 3.44 4.71
N GLU A 172 -3.24 3.96 4.76
CA GLU A 172 -3.94 4.29 6.00
C GLU A 172 -4.16 3.05 6.87
N ALA A 173 -4.53 1.92 6.25
CA ALA A 173 -4.70 0.66 6.96
C ALA A 173 -3.36 0.13 7.51
N LEU A 174 -2.27 0.23 6.74
CA LEU A 174 -0.93 -0.16 7.19
C LEU A 174 -0.45 0.70 8.36
N GLU A 175 -0.65 2.01 8.30
CA GLU A 175 -0.29 2.94 9.37
C GLU A 175 -1.08 2.67 10.65
N GLU A 176 -2.39 2.46 10.56
CA GLU A 176 -3.22 2.16 11.72
C GLU A 176 -2.87 0.80 12.35
N LEU A 177 -2.53 -0.20 11.54
CA LEU A 177 -2.02 -1.48 12.04
C LEU A 177 -0.68 -1.33 12.76
N ARG A 178 0.24 -0.50 12.23
CA ARG A 178 1.50 -0.16 12.91
C ARG A 178 1.26 0.55 14.24
N ARG A 179 0.39 1.58 14.26
CA ARG A 179 0.00 2.31 15.48
C ARG A 179 -0.65 1.40 16.52
N ARG A 180 -1.51 0.47 16.12
CA ARG A 180 -2.13 -0.50 17.04
C ARG A 180 -1.12 -1.48 17.60
N ARG A 181 -0.11 -1.88 16.81
CA ARG A 181 0.99 -2.72 17.29
C ARG A 181 1.83 -1.98 18.33
N GLU A 182 2.14 -0.70 18.09
CA GLU A 182 2.84 0.16 19.05
C GLU A 182 2.04 0.37 20.33
N LYS A 183 0.73 0.66 20.23
CA LYS A 183 -0.17 0.80 21.39
C LYS A 183 -0.36 -0.49 22.20
N ARG A 184 -0.18 -1.66 21.58
CA ARG A 184 -0.22 -2.96 22.27
C ARG A 184 1.04 -3.24 23.08
N ILE A 185 2.15 -2.56 22.79
CA ILE A 185 3.37 -2.64 23.61
C ILE A 185 3.23 -1.61 24.73
N ARG A 186 2.71 -2.05 25.89
CA ARG A 186 2.73 -1.21 27.09
C ARG A 186 4.07 -1.40 27.78
N VAL A 187 4.81 -0.30 27.89
CA VAL A 187 6.07 -0.24 28.63
C VAL A 187 5.78 0.52 29.92
N GLU A 188 5.80 -0.18 31.04
CA GLU A 188 5.72 0.42 32.38
C GLU A 188 7.13 0.41 32.98
N VAL A 189 7.60 1.58 33.39
CA VAL A 189 8.92 1.75 33.98
C VAL A 189 8.74 1.93 35.48
N ASP A 190 9.34 1.03 36.26
CA ASP A 190 9.47 1.16 37.69
C ASP A 190 10.85 1.76 38.00
N TYR A 191 10.87 3.06 38.25
CA TYR A 191 12.08 3.80 38.58
C TYR A 191 12.59 3.51 39.99
N GLU A 192 11.78 2.95 40.89
CA GLU A 192 12.20 2.60 42.25
C GLU A 192 13.01 1.30 42.24
N THR A 193 12.54 0.31 41.47
CA THR A 193 13.21 -1.00 41.37
C THR A 193 14.21 -1.08 40.23
N GLY A 194 14.20 -0.13 39.29
CA GLY A 194 15.11 -0.09 38.15
C GLY A 194 14.78 -1.11 37.06
N PHE A 195 13.51 -1.52 36.95
CA PHE A 195 13.03 -2.48 35.97
C PHE A 195 11.97 -1.90 35.03
N VAL A 196 11.87 -2.52 33.86
CA VAL A 196 10.89 -2.20 32.83
C VAL A 196 10.03 -3.43 32.56
N LEU A 197 8.73 -3.25 32.67
CA LEU A 197 7.73 -4.24 32.29
C LEU A 197 7.27 -3.96 30.86
N ILE A 198 7.55 -4.91 29.98
CA ILE A 198 7.16 -4.88 28.57
C ILE A 198 6.01 -5.88 28.39
N LEU A 199 4.81 -5.35 28.20
CA LEU A 199 3.62 -6.12 27.83
C LEU A 199 3.52 -6.17 26.31
N GLU A 200 3.81 -7.32 25.71
CA GLU A 200 3.66 -7.54 24.28
C GLU A 200 2.76 -8.76 24.02
N GLY A 201 1.60 -8.53 23.38
CA GLY A 201 0.71 -9.63 22.96
C GLY A 201 0.22 -10.54 24.10
N GLY A 202 0.10 -10.01 25.33
CA GLY A 202 -0.33 -10.77 26.51
C GLY A 202 0.80 -11.48 27.27
N ARG A 203 2.06 -11.34 26.84
CA ARG A 203 3.23 -11.80 27.60
C ARG A 203 3.87 -10.62 28.32
N ILE A 204 4.19 -10.81 29.59
CA ILE A 204 4.96 -9.85 30.40
C ILE A 204 6.42 -10.27 30.32
N ARG A 205 7.29 -9.35 29.90
CA ARG A 205 8.74 -9.47 30.00
C ARG A 205 9.28 -8.39 30.92
N THR A 206 10.22 -8.76 31.78
CA THR A 206 10.98 -7.81 32.60
C THR A 206 12.36 -7.61 31.99
N ALA A 207 12.82 -6.36 31.96
CA ALA A 207 14.19 -6.01 31.58
C ALA A 207 14.77 -4.99 32.57
N PRO A 208 16.08 -5.02 32.87
CA PRO A 208 16.73 -3.94 33.61
C PRO A 208 16.61 -2.62 32.84
N LEU A 209 16.28 -1.53 33.54
CA LEU A 209 16.04 -0.21 32.95
C LEU A 209 17.26 0.31 32.18
N ARG A 210 18.47 0.13 32.70
CA ARG A 210 19.71 0.55 32.03
C ARG A 210 19.90 -0.14 30.68
N SER A 211 19.75 -1.47 30.66
CA SER A 211 19.87 -2.27 29.44
C SER A 211 18.78 -1.92 28.43
N PHE A 212 17.54 -1.82 28.89
CA PHE A 212 16.41 -1.45 28.05
C PHE A 212 16.57 -0.05 27.43
N PHE A 213 17.09 0.91 28.20
CA PHE A 213 17.37 2.25 27.71
C PHE A 213 18.43 2.26 26.60
N LEU A 214 19.52 1.50 26.77
CA LEU A 214 20.54 1.33 25.73
C LEU A 214 20.00 0.61 24.48
N ASP A 215 19.18 -0.44 24.67
CA ASP A 215 18.55 -1.16 23.58
C ASP A 215 17.64 -0.24 22.74
N LEU A 216 16.85 0.62 23.38
CA LEU A 216 16.04 1.62 22.68
C LEU A 216 16.89 2.55 21.79
N ILE A 217 18.08 2.94 22.26
CA ILE A 217 19.01 3.77 21.51
C ILE A 217 19.58 3.01 20.30
N TYR A 218 19.97 1.74 20.48
CA TYR A 218 20.49 0.91 19.39
C TYR A 218 19.43 0.57 18.34
N GLU A 219 18.18 0.40 18.75
CA GLU A 219 17.04 0.19 17.86
C GLU A 219 16.59 1.48 17.16
N GLY A 220 17.19 2.63 17.48
CA GLY A 220 16.83 3.93 16.91
C GLY A 220 15.51 4.49 17.43
N ARG A 221 15.00 3.99 18.56
CA ARG A 221 13.74 4.41 19.21
C ARG A 221 14.02 5.54 20.21
N VAL A 222 14.69 6.59 19.75
CA VAL A 222 15.25 7.66 20.59
C VAL A 222 14.17 8.45 21.32
N GLU A 223 13.02 8.67 20.69
CA GLU A 223 11.87 9.37 21.29
C GLU A 223 11.36 8.62 22.52
N LYS A 224 11.35 7.28 22.49
CA LYS A 224 10.92 6.49 23.64
C LYS A 224 11.97 6.52 24.76
N ALA A 225 13.26 6.49 24.40
CA ALA A 225 14.33 6.68 25.36
C ALA A 225 14.23 8.06 26.04
N LYS A 226 13.90 9.10 25.28
CA LYS A 226 13.68 10.46 25.79
C LYS A 226 12.55 10.54 26.80
N GLU A 227 11.39 9.95 26.49
CA GLU A 227 10.26 9.90 27.44
C GLU A 227 10.64 9.25 28.78
N ILE A 228 11.45 8.19 28.74
CA ILE A 228 11.91 7.50 29.94
C ILE A 228 12.88 8.37 30.73
N PHE A 229 13.84 8.99 30.04
CA PHE A 229 14.83 9.85 30.68
C PHE A 229 14.19 11.09 31.33
N GLU A 230 13.26 11.75 30.65
CA GLU A 230 12.60 12.97 31.17
C GLU A 230 11.69 12.71 32.38
N ARG A 231 11.05 11.53 32.43
CA ARG A 231 10.17 11.13 33.54
C ARG A 231 10.91 10.51 34.73
N ALA A 232 12.18 10.17 34.55
CA ALA A 232 12.98 9.53 35.59
C ALA A 232 13.30 10.51 36.74
N PRO A 233 13.30 10.04 38.00
CA PRO A 233 13.88 10.78 39.13
C PRO A 233 15.33 11.18 38.84
N GLU A 234 15.83 12.25 39.44
CA GLU A 234 17.20 12.74 39.20
C GLU A 234 18.27 11.64 39.40
N GLN A 235 18.13 10.84 40.44
CA GLN A 235 19.07 9.76 40.74
C GLN A 235 19.13 8.75 39.58
N VAL A 236 17.98 8.34 39.06
CA VAL A 236 17.90 7.39 37.94
C VAL A 236 18.37 8.01 36.63
N ARG A 237 18.14 9.32 36.40
CA ARG A 237 18.72 10.02 35.25
C ARG A 237 20.24 9.97 35.25
N ARG A 238 20.88 10.19 36.41
CA ARG A 238 22.34 10.09 36.54
C ARG A 238 22.81 8.67 36.23
N GLU A 239 22.12 7.65 36.72
CA GLU A 239 22.45 6.25 36.43
C GLU A 239 22.31 5.90 34.94
N LEU A 240 21.26 6.39 34.27
CA LEU A 240 21.07 6.20 32.83
C LEU A 240 22.14 6.91 32.01
N LEU A 241 22.54 8.11 32.44
CA LEU A 241 23.64 8.87 31.84
C LEU A 241 24.98 8.15 32.02
N GLU A 242 25.25 7.63 33.22
CA GLU A 242 26.45 6.84 33.49
C GLU A 242 26.49 5.59 32.61
N ALA A 243 25.38 4.85 32.50
CA ALA A 243 25.29 3.69 31.61
C ALA A 243 25.58 4.06 30.14
N LEU A 244 25.09 5.22 29.68
CA LEU A 244 25.35 5.71 28.33
C LEU A 244 26.83 6.08 28.12
N LYS A 245 27.48 6.67 29.14
CA LYS A 245 28.92 6.99 29.14
C LYS A 245 29.78 5.74 29.13
N GLU A 246 29.45 4.78 30.00
CA GLU A 246 30.16 3.51 30.10
C GLU A 246 30.11 2.75 28.77
N ASP A 247 28.93 2.65 28.14
CA ASP A 247 28.80 1.96 26.86
C ASP A 247 29.47 2.73 25.72
N TYR A 248 29.45 4.07 25.73
CA TYR A 248 30.17 4.87 24.75
C TYR A 248 31.68 4.61 24.78
N GLU A 249 32.29 4.65 25.97
CA GLU A 249 33.73 4.38 26.14
C GLU A 249 34.07 2.91 25.84
N ALA A 250 33.22 1.96 26.24
CA ALA A 250 33.39 0.55 25.90
C ALA A 250 33.31 0.33 24.37
N SER A 251 32.31 0.92 23.71
CA SER A 251 32.13 0.85 22.26
C SER A 251 33.30 1.47 21.50
N LYS A 252 33.87 2.56 22.01
CA LYS A 252 35.07 3.21 21.47
C LYS A 252 36.31 2.33 21.64
N ALA A 253 36.52 1.75 22.83
CA ALA A 253 37.63 0.84 23.11
C ALA A 253 37.57 -0.45 22.27
N MET A 254 36.37 -0.95 21.99
CA MET A 254 36.13 -2.16 21.17
C MET A 254 36.03 -1.87 19.66
N GLY A 255 36.11 -0.62 19.22
CA GLY A 255 36.02 -0.24 17.81
C GLY A 255 34.63 -0.42 17.17
N LEU A 256 33.56 -0.47 17.96
CA LEU A 256 32.18 -0.68 17.52
C LEU A 256 31.55 0.60 16.99
N LYS A 257 32.01 1.07 15.81
CA LYS A 257 31.58 2.34 15.19
C LYS A 257 30.07 2.50 15.02
N GLY A 258 29.33 1.41 14.83
CA GLY A 258 27.87 1.44 14.70
C GLY A 258 27.17 1.86 16.00
N ARG A 259 27.59 1.29 17.13
CA ARG A 259 27.06 1.63 18.46
C ARG A 259 27.45 3.04 18.87
N GLN A 260 28.70 3.42 18.60
CA GLN A 260 29.19 4.77 18.85
C GLN A 260 28.31 5.82 18.16
N ARG A 261 28.00 5.66 16.87
CA ARG A 261 27.14 6.58 16.12
C ARG A 261 25.71 6.62 16.66
N ALA A 262 25.15 5.49 17.09
CA ALA A 262 23.82 5.44 17.68
C ALA A 262 23.76 6.25 18.99
N ILE A 263 24.77 6.10 19.85
CA ILE A 263 24.90 6.86 21.09
C ILE A 263 25.11 8.35 20.82
N GLU A 264 26.00 8.73 19.90
CA GLU A 264 26.23 10.12 19.52
C GLU A 264 24.98 10.81 18.99
N ARG A 265 24.19 10.09 18.18
CA ARG A 265 22.92 10.59 17.65
C ARG A 265 21.89 10.79 18.77
N ALA A 266 21.70 9.77 19.61
CA ALA A 266 20.77 9.85 20.73
C ALA A 266 21.18 10.95 21.72
N ALA A 267 22.47 11.12 22.00
CA ALA A 267 22.99 12.18 22.86
C ALA A 267 22.62 13.58 22.36
N LYS A 268 22.68 13.82 21.05
CA LYS A 268 22.26 15.09 20.45
C LYS A 268 20.76 15.33 20.58
N GLU A 269 19.94 14.30 20.33
CA GLU A 269 18.48 14.40 20.40
C GLU A 269 17.93 14.48 21.85
N LEU A 270 18.69 13.94 22.82
CA LEU A 270 18.42 14.00 24.26
C LEU A 270 18.98 15.27 24.94
N GLY A 271 19.80 16.06 24.26
CA GLY A 271 20.48 17.22 24.85
C GLY A 271 21.65 16.88 25.78
N LEU A 272 22.18 15.66 25.70
CA LEU A 272 23.25 15.12 26.57
C LEU A 272 24.64 15.19 25.91
N ALA A 273 24.76 15.85 24.76
CA ALA A 273 26.00 15.91 23.98
C ALA A 273 27.17 16.50 24.79
N GLU A 274 26.94 17.58 25.54
CA GLU A 274 27.97 18.19 26.39
C GLU A 274 28.39 17.28 27.53
N GLU A 275 27.42 16.57 28.13
CA GLU A 275 27.66 15.66 29.25
C GLU A 275 28.46 14.42 28.84
N LEU A 276 28.37 14.02 27.57
CA LEU A 276 29.16 12.95 26.94
C LEU A 276 30.50 13.44 26.34
N GLY A 277 30.85 14.72 26.50
CA GLY A 277 32.09 15.28 25.95
C GLY A 277 32.07 15.41 24.42
N LEU A 278 30.90 15.33 23.80
CA LEU A 278 30.69 15.49 22.35
C LEU A 278 30.57 16.99 22.03
N ARG A 279 31.67 17.74 22.16
CA ARG A 279 31.69 19.13 21.68
C ARG A 279 31.48 19.15 20.16
N GLY A 280 30.61 20.05 19.71
CA GLY A 280 30.29 20.24 18.30
C GLY A 280 31.48 20.78 17.50
N ASP A 281 31.60 20.30 16.27
CA ASP A 281 32.15 21.08 15.16
C ASP A 281 31.19 22.26 14.88
N SER A 282 31.20 23.24 15.77
CA SER A 282 30.82 24.61 15.43
C SER A 282 32.10 25.35 15.02
N SER A 283 32.61 25.00 13.85
CA SER A 283 33.43 25.89 13.04
C SER A 283 33.27 25.47 11.59
N CYS A 284 32.29 26.06 10.90
CA CYS A 284 32.55 26.45 9.52
C CYS A 284 33.73 27.44 9.58
N PRO A 285 34.90 27.15 9.00
CA PRO A 285 35.81 28.20 8.65
C PRO A 285 35.19 28.92 7.46
N SER A 286 34.85 30.19 7.66
CA SER A 286 34.77 31.14 6.58
C SER A 286 36.14 31.18 5.87
N ALA A 287 36.20 30.66 4.66
CA ALA A 287 37.11 31.06 3.59
C ALA A 287 36.61 30.46 2.26
#